data_AF-A0A7Y2EXF1-F1
#
_entry.id   AF-A0A7Y2EXF1-F1
#
_cell.length_a   1.000
_cell.length_b   1.000
_cell.length_c   1.000
_cell.angle_alpha   90.00
_cell.angle_beta   90.00
_cell.angle_gamma   90.00
#
_symmetry.space_group_name_H-M   'P 1'
#
loop_
_entity.id
_entity.type
_entity.pdbx_description
1 polymer ?
#
loop_
_entity_poly.entity_id
_entity_poly.type
_entity_poly.pdbx_seq_one_letter_code
_entity_poly.pdbx_strand_id
1 'polypeptide(L)' 'MKHKKPLIGIFVIALALTILGYVLDTDEPYPNWYDNVFEFCWINFFIFAVLCTIYILFDVFLRMIKKTG' A
#
# COMPACT_ATOMS: atom_id res chain seq x y z
N MET A 1 10.36 2.62 -17.24
CA MET A 1 10.33 3.80 -16.34
C MET A 1 8.93 4.39 -16.09
N LYS A 2 7.94 4.19 -16.97
CA LYS A 2 6.59 4.81 -16.83
C LYS A 2 5.85 4.45 -15.52
N HIS A 3 6.03 3.23 -15.02
CA HIS A 3 5.37 2.77 -13.78
C HIS A 3 6.19 3.00 -12.49
N LYS A 4 7.47 3.39 -12.58
CA LYS A 4 8.32 3.57 -11.37
C LYS A 4 7.80 4.70 -10.47
N LYS A 5 7.50 5.85 -11.06
CA LYS A 5 6.99 7.04 -10.33
C LYS A 5 5.65 6.77 -9.62
N PRO A 6 4.62 6.20 -10.29
CA PRO A 6 3.36 5.90 -9.61
C PRO A 6 3.52 4.84 -8.51
N LEU A 7 4.37 3.82 -8.70
CA LEU A 7 4.64 2.84 -7.63
C LEU A 7 5.29 3.45 -6.39
N ILE A 8 6.22 4.40 -6.57
CA ILE A 8 6.79 5.16 -5.44
C ILE A 8 5.70 5.98 -4.74
N GLY A 9 4.83 6.64 -5.50
CA GLY A 9 3.69 7.37 -4.93
C GLY A 9 2.75 6.47 -4.13
N ILE A 10 2.40 5.30 -4.67
CA ILE A 10 1.58 4.30 -3.99
C ILE A 10 2.26 3.82 -2.69
N PHE A 11 3.57 3.59 -2.72
CA PHE A 11 4.33 3.21 -1.53
C PHE A 11 4.31 4.29 -0.45
N VAL A 12 4.50 5.56 -0.82
CA VAL A 12 4.43 6.68 0.13
C VAL A 12 3.03 6.81 0.75
N ILE A 13 1.97 6.61 -0.05
CA ILE A 13 0.59 6.62 0.45
C ILE A 13 0.34 5.44 1.40
N ALA A 14 0.78 4.23 1.04
CA ALA A 14 0.66 3.05 1.89
C ALA A 14 1.38 3.25 3.24
N LEU A 15 2.58 3.81 3.21
CA LEU A 15 3.35 4.12 4.40
C LEU A 15 2.62 5.14 5.29
N ALA A 16 2.10 6.22 4.70
CA ALA A 16 1.36 7.24 5.44
C ALA A 16 0.09 6.66 6.09
N LEU A 17 -0.65 5.80 5.38
CA LEU A 17 -1.81 5.11 5.92
C LEU A 17 -1.45 4.16 7.05
N THR A 18 -0.34 3.43 6.92
CA THR A 18 0.14 2.53 7.97
C THR A 18 0.55 3.31 9.22
N ILE A 19 1.25 4.43 9.07
CA ILE A 19 1.62 5.32 10.19
C ILE A 19 0.37 5.87 10.86
N LEU A 20 -0.61 6.36 10.10
CA LEU A 20 -1.87 6.85 10.66
C LEU A 20 -2.64 5.74 11.39
N GLY A 21 -2.69 4.54 10.81
CA GLY A 21 -3.29 3.38 11.44
C GLY A 21 -2.61 3.04 12.77
N TYR A 22 -1.28 2.99 12.78
CA TYR A 22 -0.48 2.71 13.97
C TYR A 22 -0.60 3.79 15.06
N VAL A 23 -0.77 5.07 14.68
CA VAL A 23 -0.97 6.17 15.64
C VAL A 23 -2.38 6.16 16.23
N LEU A 24 -3.38 5.73 15.45
CA LEU A 24 -4.76 5.60 15.89
C LEU A 24 -5.03 4.27 16.61
N ASP A 25 -4.10 3.33 16.51
CA ASP A 25 -4.18 2.05 17.18
C ASP A 25 -4.12 2.25 18.70
N THR A 26 -5.11 1.69 19.38
CA THR A 26 -5.24 1.75 20.83
C THR A 26 -4.86 0.45 21.51
N ASP A 27 -4.45 -0.56 20.74
CA ASP A 27 -4.08 -1.86 21.26
C ASP A 27 -2.72 -1.81 21.98
N GLU A 28 -2.51 -2.72 22.93
CA GLU A 28 -1.26 -2.78 23.68
C GLU A 28 -0.13 -3.29 22.78
N PRO A 29 1.03 -2.59 22.75
CA PRO A 29 2.15 -3.05 21.95
C PRO A 29 2.66 -4.39 22.45
N TYR A 30 3.11 -5.25 21.53
CA TYR A 30 3.71 -6.53 21.89
C TYR A 30 4.92 -6.33 22.82
N PRO A 31 5.14 -7.25 23.79
CA PRO A 31 6.27 -7.14 24.72
C PRO A 31 7.63 -7.11 24.03
N ASN A 32 7.71 -7.74 22.85
CA ASN A 32 8.89 -7.78 22.03
C ASN A 32 8.81 -6.74 20.91
N TRP A 33 9.75 -5.80 20.90
CA TRP A 33 9.87 -4.75 19.90
C TRP A 33 9.90 -5.29 18.46
N TYR A 34 10.55 -6.43 18.22
CA TYR A 34 10.69 -6.98 16.87
C TYR A 34 9.33 -7.38 16.29
N ASP A 35 8.40 -7.82 17.13
CA ASP A 35 7.07 -8.24 16.70
C ASP A 35 6.22 -7.03 16.26
N ASN A 36 6.31 -5.91 16.98
CA ASN A 36 5.68 -4.64 16.58
C ASN A 36 6.19 -4.13 15.23
N VAL A 37 7.51 -4.20 14.99
CA VAL A 37 8.10 -3.79 13.70
C VAL A 37 7.68 -4.73 12.59
N PHE A 38 7.63 -6.03 12.86
CA PHE A 38 7.22 -7.02 11.88
C PHE A 38 5.77 -6.80 11.46
N GLU A 39 4.87 -6.61 12.42
CA GLU A 39 3.47 -6.29 12.17
C GLU A 39 3.32 -5.01 11.34
N PHE A 40 3.99 -3.92 11.72
CA PHE A 40 3.99 -2.67 10.97
C PHE A 40 4.44 -2.87 9.50
N CYS A 41 5.54 -3.61 9.29
CA CYS A 41 6.04 -3.94 7.96
C CYS A 41 5.02 -4.77 7.16
N TRP A 42 4.35 -5.71 7.81
CA TRP A 42 3.41 -6.62 7.17
C TRP A 42 2.11 -5.90 6.76
N ILE A 43 1.58 -5.05 7.64
CA ILE A 43 0.42 -4.20 7.34
C ILE A 43 0.74 -3.27 6.17
N ASN A 44 1.90 -2.60 6.19
CA ASN A 44 2.32 -1.74 5.10
C ASN A 44 2.45 -2.51 3.77
N PHE A 45 3.01 -3.72 3.81
CA PHE A 45 3.10 -4.59 2.64
C PHE A 45 1.72 -4.94 2.08
N PHE A 46 0.76 -5.29 2.94
CA PHE A 46 -0.62 -5.59 2.50
C PHE A 46 -1.31 -4.37 1.90
N ILE A 47 -1.24 -3.21 2.55
CA ILE A 47 -1.84 -1.97 2.02
C ILE A 47 -1.21 -1.63 0.67
N PHE A 48 0.11 -1.71 0.56
CA PHE A 48 0.81 -1.47 -0.69
C PHE A 48 0.40 -2.45 -1.79
N ALA A 49 0.28 -3.74 -1.49
CA ALA A 49 -0.14 -4.77 -2.43
C ALA A 49 -1.58 -4.54 -2.94
N VAL A 50 -2.50 -4.16 -2.04
CA VAL A 50 -3.88 -3.83 -2.40
C VAL A 50 -3.92 -2.62 -3.34
N LEU A 51 -3.24 -1.52 -2.98
CA LEU A 51 -3.18 -0.32 -3.82
C LEU A 51 -2.53 -0.57 -5.18
N CYS A 52 -1.47 -1.39 -5.23
CA CYS A 52 -0.86 -1.82 -6.48
C CYS A 52 -1.82 -2.63 -7.35
N THR A 53 -2.59 -3.52 -6.75
CA THR A 53 -3.60 -4.33 -7.47
C THR A 53 -4.66 -3.43 -8.08
N ILE A 54 -5.18 -2.46 -7.31
CA ILE A 54 -6.15 -1.46 -7.81
C ILE A 54 -5.55 -0.68 -8.99
N TYR A 55 -4.31 -0.23 -8.87
CA TYR A 55 -3.61 0.49 -9.93
C TYR A 55 -3.49 -0.33 -11.22
N ILE A 56 -3.09 -1.61 -11.12
CA ILE A 56 -2.95 -2.50 -12.27
C ILE A 56 -4.30 -2.75 -12.94
N LEU A 57 -5.34 -3.03 -12.15
CA LEU A 57 -6.69 -3.24 -12.68
C LEU A 57 -7.21 -2.00 -13.42
N PHE A 58 -6.97 -0.81 -12.87
CA PHE A 58 -7.38 0.44 -13.50
C PHE A 58 -6.60 0.72 -14.79
N ASP A 59 -5.28 0.48 -14.80
CA ASP A 59 -4.45 0.62 -16.01
C ASP A 59 -4.90 -0.35 -17.11
N VAL A 60 -5.23 -1.60 -16.76
CA VAL A 60 -5.78 -2.59 -17.71
C VAL A 60 -7.14 -2.13 -18.24
N PHE A 61 -8.04 -1.69 -17.37
CA PHE A 61 -9.37 -1.21 -17.75
C PHE A 61 -9.31 -0.02 -18.73
N LEU A 62 -8.49 0.99 -18.44
CA LEU A 62 -8.32 2.14 -19.33
C LEU A 62 -7.73 1.75 -20.69
N ARG A 63 -6.80 0.79 -20.72
CA ARG A 63 -6.26 0.27 -21.98
C ARG A 63 -7.32 -0.46 -22.81
N MET A 64 -8.25 -1.18 -22.17
CA MET A 64 -9.35 -1.82 -22.86
C MET A 64 -10.28 -0.78 -23.50
N ILE A 65 -10.71 0.24 -22.74
CA ILE A 65 -11.58 1.31 -23.27
C ILE A 65 -10.94 1.98 -24.49
N LYS A 66 -9.65 2.32 -24.42
CA LYS A 66 -8.94 2.99 -25.50
C LYS A 66 -8.81 2.13 -26.77
N LYS A 67 -8.91 0.79 -26.65
CA LYS A 67 -8.81 -0.13 -27.79
C LYS A 67 -10.15 -0.30 -28.52
N THR A 68 -11.26 0.01 -27.84
CA THR A 68 -12.63 -0.17 -28.37
C THR A 68 -13.23 1.12 -28.93
N GLY A 69 -12.59 2.27 -28.69
CA GLY A 69 -13.01 3.60 -29.20
C GLY A 69 -12.16 4.11 -30.34
#